data_AF-A0A1C6HNJ4-F1
#
_entry.id   AF-A0A1C6HNJ4-F1
#
_cell.length_a   1.000
_cell.length_b   1.000
_cell.length_c   1.000
_cell.angle_alpha   90.00
_cell.angle_beta   90.00
_cell.angle_gamma   90.00
#
_symmetry.space_group_name_H-M   'P 1'
#
loop_
_entity.id
_entity.type
_entity.pdbx_description
1 polymer ?
#
loop_
_entity_poly.entity_id
_entity_poly.type
_entity_poly.pdbx_seq_one_letter_code
_entity_poly.pdbx_strand_id
1 'polypeptide(L)' 'MIDEKENDKECLKHNIVPFIIDDRHKLYYYRDLKEFENEPGYLTDTCRSAQDNYKLLLDYFEIPYNA' A
#
# COMPACT_ATOMS: atom_id res chain seq x y z
N MET A 1 9.08 10.02 10.70
CA MET A 1 8.26 9.72 9.51
C MET A 1 9.02 10.29 8.34
N ILE A 2 9.75 9.43 7.66
CA ILE A 2 10.57 9.78 6.49
C ILE A 2 9.59 10.13 5.38
N ASP A 3 9.89 11.20 4.64
CA ASP A 3 9.06 11.82 3.60
C ASP A 3 8.39 10.79 2.67
N GLU A 4 7.14 10.42 2.99
CA GLU A 4 6.37 9.37 2.31
C GLU A 4 6.20 9.67 0.81
N LYS A 5 6.26 10.95 0.41
CA LYS A 5 6.05 11.40 -0.97
C LYS A 5 7.17 11.03 -1.93
N GLU A 6 8.42 10.94 -1.47
CA GLU A 6 9.54 10.63 -2.36
C GLU A 6 9.64 9.11 -2.60
N ASN A 7 9.26 8.31 -1.61
CA ASN A 7 9.25 6.86 -1.71
C ASN A 7 8.18 6.37 -2.72
N ASP A 8 7.01 7.00 -2.73
CA ASP A 8 5.93 6.69 -3.70
C ASP A 8 6.39 6.88 -5.15
N LYS A 9 7.06 8.00 -5.45
CA LYS A 9 7.59 8.27 -6.79
C LYS A 9 8.63 7.25 -7.19
N GLU A 10 9.51 6.86 -6.26
CA GLU A 10 10.54 5.86 -6.53
C GLU A 10 9.91 4.49 -6.79
N CYS A 11 8.90 4.07 -6.02
CA CYS A 11 8.14 2.85 -6.30
C CYS A 11 7.58 2.84 -7.72
N LEU A 12 6.93 3.93 -8.14
CA LEU A 12 6.35 4.03 -9.49
C LEU A 12 7.41 3.99 -10.60
N LYS A 13 8.60 4.59 -10.41
CA LYS A 13 9.72 4.48 -11.37
C LYS A 13 10.15 3.02 -11.59
N HIS A 14 10.00 2.16 -10.58
CA HIS A 14 10.30 0.73 -10.66
C HIS A 14 9.08 -0.14 -10.98
N ASN A 15 7.96 0.46 -11.40
CA ASN A 15 6.68 -0.20 -11.67
C ASN A 15 6.09 -0.94 -10.44
N ILE A 16 6.35 -0.41 -9.25
CA ILE A 16 5.79 -0.91 -8.00
C ILE A 16 4.66 0.04 -7.59
N VAL A 17 3.47 -0.48 -7.41
CA VAL A 17 2.35 0.30 -6.88
C VAL A 17 2.53 0.44 -5.36
N PRO A 18 2.64 1.66 -4.80
CA PRO A 18 2.71 1.86 -3.36
C PRO A 18 1.33 1.62 -2.71
N PHE A 19 1.29 1.57 -1.38
CA PHE A 19 0.06 1.45 -0.62
C PHE A 19 -0.05 2.56 0.42
N ILE A 20 -1.28 3.05 0.64
CA ILE A 20 -1.57 4.02 1.70
C ILE A 20 -2.49 3.36 2.71
N ILE A 21 -2.07 3.33 3.97
CA ILE A 21 -2.90 2.86 5.08
C ILE A 21 -3.87 3.98 5.47
N ASP A 22 -5.07 3.94 4.87
CA ASP A 22 -6.18 4.81 5.26
C ASP A 22 -6.79 4.38 6.61
N ASP A 23 -7.73 5.18 7.13
CA ASP A 23 -8.39 4.89 8.41
C ASP A 23 -9.13 3.55 8.44
N ARG A 24 -9.57 3.04 7.27
CA ARG A 24 -10.26 1.75 7.16
C ARG A 24 -9.27 0.59 7.30
N HIS A 25 -8.05 0.74 6.79
CA HIS A 25 -6.99 -0.27 6.84
C HIS A 25 -6.18 -0.22 8.14
N LYS A 26 -6.19 0.92 8.84
CA LYS A 26 -5.34 1.17 10.02
C LYS A 26 -5.45 0.11 11.11
N LEU A 27 -6.68 -0.30 11.46
CA LEU A 27 -6.88 -1.32 12.49
C LEU A 27 -6.33 -2.69 12.06
N TYR A 28 -6.59 -3.08 10.81
CA TYR A 28 -6.08 -4.33 10.25
C TYR A 28 -4.56 -4.32 10.17
N TYR A 29 -3.97 -3.24 9.67
CA TYR A 29 -2.53 -3.08 9.56
C TYR A 29 -1.81 -3.27 10.90
N TYR A 30 -2.29 -2.63 11.98
CA TYR A 30 -1.68 -2.80 13.31
C TYR A 30 -1.85 -4.20 13.88
N ARG A 31 -3.02 -4.81 13.68
CA ARG A 31 -3.27 -6.20 14.09
C ARG A 31 -2.33 -7.15 13.33
N ASP A 32 -2.23 -6.99 12.03
CA ASP A 32 -1.49 -7.89 11.16
C ASP A 32 0.03 -7.75 11.36
N LEU A 33 0.52 -6.55 11.67
CA LEU A 33 1.90 -6.35 12.13
C LEU A 33 2.21 -7.12 13.42
N LYS A 34 1.27 -7.15 14.36
CA LYS A 34 1.44 -7.88 15.63
C LYS A 34 1.48 -9.40 15.39
N GLU A 35 0.70 -9.90 14.45
CA GLU A 35 0.61 -11.32 14.13
C GLU A 35 1.58 -11.77 13.03
N PHE A 36 2.44 -10.89 12.53
CA PHE A 36 3.29 -11.15 11.35
C PHE A 36 4.20 -12.38 11.50
N GLU A 37 4.72 -12.64 12.70
CA GLU A 37 5.56 -13.82 12.95
C GLU A 37 4.78 -15.14 12.83
N ASN A 38 3.48 -15.11 13.09
CA ASN A 38 2.61 -16.29 13.06
C ASN A 38 1.93 -16.44 11.70
N GLU A 39 1.41 -15.34 11.15
CA GLU A 39 0.56 -15.32 9.95
C GLU A 39 0.90 -14.10 9.06
N PRO A 40 2.02 -14.12 8.33
CA PRO A 40 2.46 -13.00 7.49
C PRO A 40 1.52 -12.73 6.29
N GLY A 41 0.64 -13.69 5.97
CA GLY A 41 -0.37 -13.56 4.91
C GLY A 41 -1.32 -12.38 5.15
N TYR A 42 -1.75 -12.15 6.40
CA TYR A 42 -2.69 -11.07 6.71
C TYR A 42 -2.10 -9.69 6.38
N LEU A 43 -0.83 -9.45 6.74
CA LEU A 43 -0.19 -8.19 6.44
C LEU A 43 -0.06 -7.98 4.93
N THR A 44 0.25 -9.04 4.19
CA THR A 44 0.34 -9.01 2.73
C THR A 44 -1.01 -8.65 2.10
N ASP A 45 -2.10 -9.26 2.57
CA ASP A 45 -3.45 -9.01 2.06
C ASP A 45 -3.93 -7.59 2.40
N THR A 46 -3.66 -7.10 3.61
CA THR A 46 -3.96 -5.72 4.01
C THR A 46 -3.18 -4.71 3.15
N CYS A 47 -1.90 -4.96 2.89
CA CYS A 47 -1.11 -4.12 1.98
C CYS A 47 -1.66 -4.13 0.55
N ARG A 48 -2.08 -5.30 0.01
CA ARG A 48 -2.70 -5.39 -1.33
C ARG A 48 -4.01 -4.63 -1.42
N SER A 49 -4.88 -4.77 -0.42
CA SER A 49 -6.14 -4.00 -0.35
C SER A 49 -5.87 -2.50 -0.30
N ALA A 50 -4.83 -2.07 0.43
CA ALA A 50 -4.40 -0.68 0.46
C ALA A 50 -3.79 -0.20 -0.87
N GLN A 51 -3.09 -1.07 -1.62
CA GLN A 51 -2.62 -0.76 -2.98
C GLN A 51 -3.80 -0.50 -3.93
N ASP A 52 -4.90 -1.23 -3.81
CA ASP A 52 -6.06 -1.05 -4.69
C ASP A 52 -6.68 0.36 -4.56
N ASN A 53 -6.70 0.92 -3.34
CA ASN A 53 -7.08 2.33 -3.17
C ASN A 53 -6.11 3.29 -3.85
N TYR A 54 -4.81 2.98 -3.84
CA TYR A 54 -3.81 3.79 -4.53
C TYR A 54 -3.96 3.69 -6.06
N LYS A 55 -4.27 2.50 -6.59
CA LYS A 55 -4.59 2.32 -8.01
C LYS A 55 -5.77 3.17 -8.45
N LEU A 56 -6.83 3.25 -7.64
CA LEU A 56 -7.95 4.16 -7.92
C LEU A 56 -7.52 5.62 -7.99
N LEU A 57 -6.55 6.04 -7.16
CA LEU A 57 -5.97 7.38 -7.21
C LEU A 57 -5.14 7.60 -8.49
N LEU A 58 -4.33 6.61 -8.87
CA LEU A 58 -3.55 6.63 -10.11
C LEU A 58 -4.47 6.69 -11.33
N ASP A 59 -5.53 5.88 -11.36
CA ASP A 59 -6.56 5.87 -12.41
C ASP A 59 -7.25 7.25 -12.50
N TYR A 60 -7.60 7.85 -11.36
CA TYR A 60 -8.21 9.18 -11.30
C TYR A 60 -7.31 10.28 -11.90
N PHE A 61 -5.99 10.18 -11.70
CA PHE A 61 -5.01 11.11 -12.27
C PHE A 61 -4.43 10.67 -13.62
N GLU A 62 -4.95 9.60 -14.22
CA GLU A 62 -4.49 9.03 -15.49
C GLU A 62 -2.98 8.67 -15.49
N ILE A 63 -2.45 8.26 -14.34
CA ILE A 63 -1.05 7.83 -14.20
C ILE A 63 -0.96 6.34 -14.51
N PRO A 64 -0.18 5.91 -15.51
CA PRO A 64 -0.04 4.50 -15.85
C PRO A 64 0.73 3.75 -14.77
N TYR A 65 0.30 2.52 -14.47
CA TYR A 65 1.00 1.55 -13.64
C TYR A 65 0.83 0.16 -14.24
N ASN A 66 1.77 -0.74 -13.93
CA ASN A 66 1.67 -2.14 -14.35
C ASN A 66 0.80 -2.90 -13.34
N ALA A 67 -0.20 -3.62 -13.84
CA ALA A 67 -1.14 -4.44 -13.06
C ALA A 67 -0.59 -5.84 -12.77
#